data_AF-A0A183NR22-F1
#
_entry.id   AF-A0A183NR22-F1
#
_cell.length_a   1.000
_cell.length_b   1.000
_cell.length_c   1.000
_cell.angle_alpha   90.00
_cell.angle_beta   90.00
_cell.angle_gamma   90.00
#
_symmetry.space_group_name_H-M   'P 1'
#
loop_
_entity.id
_entity.type
_entity.pdbx_description
1 polymer ?
#
loop_
_entity_poly.entity_id
_entity_poly.type
_entity_poly.pdbx_seq_one_letter_code
_entity_poly.pdbx_strand_id
1 'polypeptide(L)'
;MKDAVDAQLRDQQAGFRRGRSCTDRIATLRIIVEQSIEWNSSLYINFIDYEKAYDSVDRRTLWKLLRHYRVPEKIVNVIRNSYDGP
;
A
#
# COMPACT_ATOMS: atom_id res chain seq x y z
N MET A 1 -13.00 -8.27 5.53
CA MET A 1 -12.19 -7.10 5.11
C MET A 1 -11.00 -7.55 4.28
N LYS A 2 -10.18 -8.48 4.79
CA LYS A 2 -9.03 -9.03 4.08
C LYS A 2 -9.36 -9.43 2.64
N ASP A 3 -10.32 -10.32 2.42
CA ASP A 3 -10.58 -10.85 1.07
C ASP A 3 -11.15 -9.80 0.10
N ALA A 4 -11.91 -8.83 0.63
CA ALA A 4 -12.48 -7.75 -0.16
C ALA A 4 -11.42 -6.73 -0.62
N VAL A 5 -10.42 -6.46 0.22
CA VAL A 5 -9.36 -5.46 -0.05
C VAL A 5 -8.12 -6.09 -0.68
N ASP A 6 -7.65 -7.24 -0.20
CA ASP A 6 -6.44 -7.91 -0.71
C ASP A 6 -6.55 -8.24 -2.21
N ALA A 7 -7.75 -8.56 -2.69
CA ALA A 7 -8.01 -8.82 -4.12
C ALA A 7 -7.88 -7.57 -5.00
N GLN A 8 -7.96 -6.38 -4.41
CA GLN A 8 -7.83 -5.09 -5.10
C GLN A 8 -6.40 -4.54 -5.02
N LEU A 9 -5.58 -5.04 -4.10
CA LEU A 9 -4.20 -4.59 -3.92
C LEU A 9 -3.28 -5.21 -4.98
N ARG A 10 -2.37 -4.39 -5.50
CA ARG A 10 -1.34 -4.84 -6.43
C ARG A 10 -0.45 -5.91 -5.79
N ASP A 11 0.03 -6.83 -6.62
CA ASP A 11 0.97 -7.86 -6.16
C ASP A 11 2.31 -7.30 -5.69
N GLN A 12 2.66 -6.09 -6.10
CA GLN A 12 3.86 -5.40 -5.67
C GLN A 12 3.74 -4.89 -4.22
N GLN A 13 2.53 -4.67 -3.71
CA GLN A 13 2.35 -4.21 -2.33
C GLN A 13 2.69 -5.35 -1.35
N ALA A 14 3.67 -5.10 -0.51
CA ALA A 14 4.08 -6.00 0.57
C ALA A 14 3.65 -5.50 1.96
N GLY A 15 3.67 -4.18 2.17
CA GLY A 15 3.28 -3.56 3.42
C GLY A 15 1.85 -3.88 3.83
N PHE A 16 1.66 -4.20 5.12
CA PHE A 16 0.37 -4.54 5.74
C PHE A 16 -0.35 -5.75 5.11
N ARG A 17 0.36 -6.62 4.38
CA ARG A 17 -0.20 -7.86 3.82
C ARG A 17 0.38 -9.09 4.53
N ARG A 18 -0.51 -9.99 4.96
CA ARG A 18 -0.12 -11.22 5.66
C ARG A 18 0.77 -12.08 4.75
N GLY A 19 1.90 -12.53 5.28
CA GLY A 19 2.84 -13.41 4.57
C GLY A 19 3.69 -12.71 3.51
N ARG A 20 3.72 -11.38 3.49
CA ARG A 20 4.60 -10.59 2.62
C ARG A 20 5.55 -9.74 3.46
N SER A 21 6.79 -9.63 3.02
CA SER A 21 7.85 -8.86 3.67
C SER A 21 8.51 -7.89 2.69
N CYS A 22 9.22 -6.89 3.21
CA CYS A 22 10.09 -6.02 2.41
C CYS A 22 11.32 -6.77 1.86
N THR A 23 11.66 -7.95 2.41
CA THR A 23 12.83 -8.75 2.01
C THR A 23 12.86 -9.02 0.51
N ASP A 24 11.74 -9.47 -0.07
CA ASP A 24 11.66 -9.79 -1.49
C ASP A 24 11.81 -8.54 -2.37
N ARG A 25 11.32 -7.39 -1.88
CA ARG A 25 11.44 -6.10 -2.59
C ARG A 25 12.87 -5.59 -2.59
N ILE A 26 13.57 -5.73 -1.47
CA ILE A 26 15.00 -5.40 -1.36
C ILE A 26 15.82 -6.32 -2.27
N ALA A 27 15.55 -7.63 -2.25
CA ALA A 27 16.22 -8.58 -3.13
C ALA A 27 15.98 -8.26 -4.61
N THR A 28 14.74 -7.95 -4.99
CA THR A 28 14.40 -7.54 -6.36
C THR A 28 15.15 -6.27 -6.78
N LEU A 29 15.18 -5.24 -5.92
CA LEU A 29 15.90 -4.00 -6.20
C LEU A 29 17.40 -4.26 -6.37
N ARG A 30 17.98 -5.10 -5.52
CA ARG A 30 19.39 -5.49 -5.60
C ARG A 30 19.70 -6.18 -6.94
N ILE A 31 18.86 -7.11 -7.38
CA ILE A 31 19.02 -7.80 -8.67
C ILE A 31 18.97 -6.81 -9.84
N ILE A 32 18.03 -5.85 -9.83
CA ILE A 32 17.93 -4.82 -10.88
C ILE A 32 19.21 -3.97 -10.95
N VAL A 33 19.75 -3.59 -9.79
CA VAL A 33 21.02 -2.84 -9.70
C VAL A 33 22.18 -3.66 -10.25
N GLU A 34 22.31 -4.92 -9.82
CA GLU A 34 23.38 -5.84 -10.25
C GLU A 34 23.34 -6.08 -11.76
N GLN A 35 22.17 -6.32 -12.34
CA GLN A 35 22.00 -6.49 -13.79
C GLN A 35 22.35 -5.22 -14.56
N SER A 36 21.98 -4.06 -14.05
CA SER A 36 22.28 -2.79 -14.73
C SER A 36 23.78 -2.52 -14.80
N ILE A 37 24.52 -2.92 -13.75
CA ILE A 37 25.99 -2.88 -13.72
C ILE A 37 26.57 -3.88 -14.72
N GLU A 38 26.10 -5.13 -14.70
CA GLU A 38 26.58 -6.20 -15.59
C GLU A 38 26.42 -5.84 -17.08
N TRP A 39 25.31 -5.20 -17.44
CA TRP A 39 25.00 -4.85 -18.83
C TRP A 39 25.47 -3.45 -19.23
N ASN A 40 26.18 -2.74 -18.34
CA ASN A 40 26.62 -1.35 -18.53
C ASN A 40 25.47 -0.42 -18.98
N SER A 41 24.28 -0.62 -18.41
CA SER A 41 23.08 0.15 -18.74
C SER A 41 22.83 1.23 -17.69
N SER A 42 22.34 2.40 -18.12
CA SER A 42 21.95 3.46 -17.19
C SER A 42 20.72 3.05 -16.37
N LEU A 43 20.80 3.16 -15.05
CA LEU A 43 19.71 2.90 -14.12
C LEU A 43 19.42 4.15 -13.28
N TYR A 44 18.14 4.50 -13.16
CA TYR A 44 17.66 5.58 -12.31
C TYR A 44 16.64 5.02 -11.31
N ILE A 45 16.81 5.32 -10.04
CA ILE A 45 15.92 4.85 -8.95
C ILE A 45 15.40 6.08 -8.22
N ASN A 46 14.09 6.12 -7.99
CA ASN A 46 13.45 7.17 -7.20
C ASN A 46 12.78 6.56 -5.95
N PHE A 47 13.09 7.13 -4.79
CA PHE A 47 12.47 6.77 -3.51
C PHE A 47 11.46 7.85 -3.13
N ILE A 48 10.19 7.49 -3.13
CA ILE A 48 9.09 8.40 -2.82
C ILE A 48 8.54 8.00 -1.45
N ASP A 49 8.46 8.97 -0.54
CA ASP A 49 7.83 8.83 0.77
C ASP A 49 6.82 9.94 1.01
N TYR A 50 5.76 9.64 1.77
CA TYR A 50 4.71 10.60 2.09
C TYR A 50 4.90 11.12 3.51
N GLU A 51 5.09 12.44 3.65
CA GLU A 51 5.09 13.08 4.96
C GLU A 51 3.71 12.87 5.63
N LYS A 52 3.72 12.32 6.85
CA LYS A 52 2.51 12.07 7.66
C LYS A 52 1.40 11.38 6.86
N ALA A 53 1.73 10.25 6.25
CA ALA A 53 0.86 9.52 5.31
C ALA A 53 -0.55 9.19 5.85
N TYR A 54 -0.74 9.06 7.16
CA TYR A 54 -2.07 8.80 7.74
C TYR A 54 -2.86 10.08 8.03
N ASP A 55 -2.18 11.17 8.39
CA ASP A 55 -2.82 12.45 8.71
C ASP A 55 -3.27 13.21 7.45
N SER A 56 -2.57 12.99 6.34
CA SER A 56 -2.82 13.66 5.06
C SER A 56 -3.93 13.02 4.19
N VAL A 57 -4.49 11.88 4.60
CA VAL A 57 -5.52 11.18 3.83
C VAL A 57 -6.87 11.90 3.92
N ASP A 58 -7.48 12.19 2.77
CA ASP A 58 -8.87 12.67 2.73
C ASP A 58 -9.84 11.56 3.18
N ARG A 59 -10.36 11.70 4.41
CA ARG A 59 -11.26 10.73 5.04
C ARG A 59 -12.54 10.53 4.22
N ARG A 60 -13.06 11.55 3.55
CA ARG A 60 -14.28 11.42 2.72
C ARG A 60 -14.06 10.47 1.56
N THR A 61 -12.90 10.59 0.89
CA THR A 61 -12.48 9.67 -0.17
C THR A 61 -12.22 8.28 0.37
N LEU A 62 -11.58 8.14 1.53
CA LEU A 62 -11.36 6.84 2.17
C LEU A 62 -12.68 6.07 2.40
N TRP A 63 -13.73 6.71 2.91
CA TRP A 63 -15.04 6.08 3.11
C TRP A 63 -15.67 5.62 1.79
N LYS A 64 -15.52 6.40 0.72
CA LYS A 64 -16.00 6.03 -0.62
C LYS A 64 -15.25 4.82 -1.16
N LEU A 65 -13.92 4.78 -0.99
CA LEU A 65 -13.08 3.66 -1.44
C LEU A 65 -13.41 2.36 -0.73
N LEU A 66 -13.59 2.39 0.60
CA LEU A 66 -13.94 1.18 1.35
C LEU A 66 -15.28 0.58 0.89
N ARG A 67 -16.29 1.42 0.63
CA ARG A 67 -17.56 0.97 0.05
C ARG A 67 -17.41 0.43 -1.37
N HIS A 68 -16.59 1.10 -2.18
CA HIS A 68 -16.28 0.65 -3.54
C HIS A 68 -15.65 -0.75 -3.54
N TYR A 69 -14.74 -1.01 -2.61
CA TYR A 69 -14.15 -2.34 -2.36
C TYR A 69 -15.07 -3.31 -1.62
N ARG A 70 -16.38 -3.02 -1.56
CA ARG A 70 -17.40 -3.91 -0.98
C ARG A 70 -17.19 -4.23 0.50
N VAL A 71 -16.50 -3.36 1.24
CA VAL A 71 -16.46 -3.45 2.70
C VAL A 71 -17.85 -3.12 3.24
N PRO A 72 -18.45 -3.99 4.09
CA PRO A 72 -19.79 -3.76 4.63
C PRO A 72 -19.94 -2.42 5.33
N GLU A 73 -21.08 -1.73 5.13
CA GLU A 73 -21.34 -0.38 5.66
C GLU A 73 -21.18 -0.31 7.19
N LYS A 74 -21.58 -1.36 7.91
CA LYS A 74 -21.40 -1.46 9.37
C LYS A 74 -19.93 -1.32 9.77
N ILE A 75 -19.01 -1.93 9.03
CA ILE A 75 -17.56 -1.84 9.29
C ILE A 75 -17.04 -0.44 8.93
N VAL A 76 -17.47 0.11 7.79
CA VAL A 76 -17.10 1.48 7.38
C VAL A 76 -17.50 2.50 8.44
N ASN A 77 -18.70 2.36 9.04
CA ASN A 77 -19.16 3.25 10.10
C ASN A 77 -18.37 3.08 11.40
N VAL A 78 -17.99 1.84 11.78
CA VAL A 78 -17.11 1.62 12.95
C VAL A 78 -15.75 2.32 12.74
N ILE A 79 -15.15 2.17 11.56
CA ILE A 79 -13.88 2.84 11.24
C ILE A 79 -14.07 4.36 11.27
N ARG A 80 -15.11 4.89 10.62
CA ARG A 80 -15.39 6.33 10.63
C ARG A 80 -15.48 6.89 12.05
N ASN A 81 -16.28 6.25 12.90
CA ASN A 81 -16.48 6.70 14.28
C ASN A 81 -15.18 6.64 15.11
N SER A 82 -14.23 5.75 14.77
CA SER A 82 -12.93 5.72 15.43
C SER A 82 -12.06 6.95 15.14
N TYR A 83 -12.31 7.67 14.04
CA TYR A 83 -11.62 8.92 13.70
C TYR A 83 -12.36 10.17 14.17
N ASP A 84 -13.67 10.11 14.36
CA ASP A 84 -14.49 11.27 14.73
C ASP A 84 -14.43 11.60 16.24
N GLY A 85 -13.81 10.73 17.05
CA GLY A 85 -13.67 10.92 18.50
C GLY A 85 -15.00 10.84 19.26
N PRO A 86 -14.98 10.89 20.61
CA PRO A 86 -16.17 11.22 21.39
C PRO A 86 -16.63 12.67 21.15
#